data_AF-A0A2A2KG18-F1
#
_entry.id   AF-A0A2A2KG18-F1
#
_cell.length_a   1.000
_cell.length_b   1.000
_cell.length_c   1.000
_cell.angle_alpha   90.00
_cell.angle_beta   90.00
_cell.angle_gamma   90.00
#
_symmetry.space_group_name_H-M   'P 1'
#
loop_
_entity.id
_entity.type
_entity.pdbx_description
1 polymer ?
#
loop_
_entity_poly.entity_id
_entity_poly.type
_entity_poly.pdbx_seq_one_letter_code
_entity_poly.pdbx_strand_id
1 'polypeptide(L)'
;MTPSTDNIPKKEDEIASIHSRIKIFEHPFATQVINPKADQFCSHCMRAPVQGEKLLKCSGFVQSSCRSLLFLTFRCNFVRYCSKDCQRLGWKIHRPECRRLKASFPNLPLTEVLFLSKIIDRLIFIDLNGDKYNWQSERPWPSLVDHKEDIRYQIISFHFSKAIFRKDENKMEHFEKVYKKMEIFRKEEMIDKEKFFDIFCKTTINSHSIHTNAGTEVGMALDLGISKYNHSCRPTCSMVFDGYRVCLRPLVPGVDASDVTQAFISYIDVGRSKFVRRRDLQIRWYFHCECTRCSDKEDDYLTAIKCSNPACDEPLVSFIMIRRFRNFNSDLKKPDIRTLSLKILS
;
A
#
# COMPACT_ATOMS: atom_id res chain seq x y z
N MET A 1 41.21 -39.30 -36.31
CA MET A 1 41.25 -38.16 -35.37
C MET A 1 39.90 -37.46 -35.44
N THR A 2 38.96 -37.91 -34.62
CA THR A 2 37.62 -37.33 -34.49
C THR A 2 37.65 -36.26 -33.39
N PRO A 3 37.19 -35.02 -33.64
CA PRO A 3 37.13 -34.01 -32.60
C PRO A 3 36.02 -34.33 -31.59
N SER A 4 36.34 -34.01 -30.35
CA SER A 4 35.60 -34.20 -29.11
C SER A 4 34.21 -33.55 -29.11
N THR A 5 33.28 -34.24 -28.48
CA THR A 5 31.95 -33.76 -28.06
C THR A 5 32.09 -32.66 -27.02
N ASP A 6 31.74 -31.43 -27.37
CA ASP A 6 31.52 -30.36 -26.41
C ASP A 6 30.19 -30.60 -25.66
N ASN A 7 30.33 -30.77 -24.34
CA ASN A 7 29.23 -30.75 -23.38
C ASN A 7 28.58 -29.37 -23.36
N ILE A 8 27.39 -29.23 -23.96
CA ILE A 8 26.51 -28.09 -23.72
C ILE A 8 25.69 -28.40 -22.45
N PRO A 9 25.84 -27.66 -21.33
CA PRO A 9 25.00 -27.85 -20.16
C PRO A 9 23.55 -27.47 -20.49
N LYS A 10 22.62 -28.35 -20.14
CA LYS A 10 21.19 -28.24 -20.43
C LYS A 10 20.57 -27.03 -19.72
N LYS A 11 19.80 -26.23 -20.46
CA LYS A 11 18.93 -25.11 -20.02
C LYS A 11 17.81 -25.51 -19.03
N GLU A 12 17.71 -26.77 -18.62
CA GLU A 12 16.64 -27.28 -17.75
C GLU A 12 16.84 -26.88 -16.27
N ASP A 13 18.08 -26.72 -15.82
CA ASP A 13 18.40 -26.39 -14.41
C ASP A 13 18.13 -24.91 -14.04
N GLU A 14 18.15 -23.99 -15.01
CA GLU A 14 17.86 -22.57 -14.75
C GLU A 14 16.38 -22.32 -14.44
N ILE A 15 15.47 -23.04 -15.10
CA ILE A 15 14.02 -22.85 -14.93
C ILE A 15 13.55 -23.40 -13.57
N ALA A 16 14.09 -24.55 -13.15
CA ALA A 16 13.88 -25.08 -11.81
C ALA A 16 14.46 -24.13 -10.72
N SER A 17 15.58 -23.46 -11.02
CA SER A 17 16.18 -22.44 -10.15
C SER A 17 15.38 -21.13 -10.04
N ILE A 18 14.46 -20.82 -10.97
CA ILE A 18 13.63 -19.60 -10.89
C ILE A 18 12.45 -19.83 -9.93
N HIS A 19 11.87 -21.02 -9.93
CA HIS A 19 10.80 -21.38 -8.99
C HIS A 19 11.29 -21.52 -7.54
N SER A 20 12.57 -21.84 -7.32
CA SER A 20 13.15 -21.94 -5.96
C SER A 20 13.40 -20.59 -5.29
N ARG A 21 13.20 -19.47 -5.99
CA ARG A 21 13.55 -18.11 -5.52
C ARG A 21 12.38 -17.15 -5.37
N ILE A 22 11.15 -17.66 -5.53
CA ILE A 22 9.94 -16.86 -5.26
C ILE A 22 9.58 -16.94 -3.77
N LYS A 23 8.96 -15.88 -3.25
CA LYS A 23 8.41 -15.87 -1.89
C LYS A 23 6.90 -15.61 -1.96
N ILE A 24 6.13 -16.45 -1.29
CA ILE A 24 4.66 -16.35 -1.25
C ILE A 24 4.22 -15.95 0.16
N PHE A 25 3.30 -14.99 0.25
CA PHE A 25 2.62 -14.58 1.46
C PHE A 25 1.12 -14.85 1.32
N GLU A 26 0.56 -15.65 2.23
CA GLU A 26 -0.84 -16.10 2.17
C GLU A 26 -1.66 -15.69 3.39
N HIS A 27 -1.07 -14.95 4.32
CA HIS A 27 -1.67 -14.66 5.62
C HIS A 27 -1.56 -13.17 5.98
N PRO A 28 -2.21 -12.28 5.21
CA PRO A 28 -2.20 -10.86 5.53
C PRO A 28 -2.80 -10.59 6.92
N PHE A 29 -2.24 -9.61 7.61
CA PHE A 29 -2.70 -9.16 8.92
C PHE A 29 -4.05 -8.44 8.85
N ALA A 30 -4.40 -7.84 7.73
CA ALA A 30 -5.77 -7.40 7.50
C ALA A 30 -6.01 -7.24 6.00
N THR A 31 -7.27 -7.40 5.59
CA THR A 31 -7.72 -7.09 4.22
C THR A 31 -9.09 -6.41 4.24
N GLN A 32 -9.33 -5.53 3.28
CA GLN A 32 -10.61 -4.86 3.08
C GLN A 32 -10.87 -4.60 1.59
N VAL A 33 -11.99 -5.11 1.08
CA VAL A 33 -12.50 -4.75 -0.26
C VAL A 33 -12.96 -3.30 -0.23
N ILE A 34 -12.67 -2.54 -1.28
CA ILE A 34 -13.18 -1.17 -1.42
C ILE A 34 -14.71 -1.19 -1.41
N ASN A 35 -15.33 -0.34 -0.59
CA ASN A 35 -16.78 -0.39 -0.33
C ASN A 35 -17.64 -0.49 -1.62
N PRO A 36 -17.45 0.36 -2.65
CA PRO A 36 -18.15 0.24 -3.94
C PRO A 36 -18.03 -1.11 -4.67
N LYS A 37 -17.02 -1.91 -4.34
CA LYS A 37 -16.71 -3.19 -5.00
C LYS A 37 -17.06 -4.41 -4.14
N ALA A 38 -17.69 -4.21 -2.97
CA ALA A 38 -18.04 -5.30 -2.05
C ALA A 38 -18.96 -6.36 -2.67
N ASP A 39 -19.82 -5.98 -3.63
CA ASP A 39 -20.69 -6.91 -4.37
C ASP A 39 -19.99 -7.60 -5.56
N GLN A 40 -18.75 -7.22 -5.89
CA GLN A 40 -17.99 -7.74 -7.04
C GLN A 40 -16.85 -8.67 -6.61
N PHE A 41 -16.35 -8.56 -5.38
CA PHE A 41 -15.23 -9.37 -4.89
C PHE A 41 -15.56 -10.07 -3.56
N CYS A 42 -15.09 -11.30 -3.43
CA CYS A 42 -15.16 -12.05 -2.18
C CYS A 42 -14.38 -11.31 -1.08
N SER A 43 -15.04 -11.00 0.03
CA SER A 43 -14.44 -10.29 1.15
C SER A 43 -13.43 -11.12 1.96
N HIS A 44 -13.36 -12.44 1.73
CA HIS A 44 -12.32 -13.28 2.29
C HIS A 44 -11.13 -13.40 1.34
N CYS A 45 -11.32 -13.97 0.15
CA CYS A 45 -10.22 -14.29 -0.76
C CYS A 45 -9.83 -13.15 -1.71
N MET A 46 -10.59 -12.06 -1.74
CA MET A 46 -10.38 -10.88 -2.61
C MET A 46 -10.45 -11.18 -4.12
N ARG A 47 -10.98 -12.36 -4.51
CA ARG A 47 -11.20 -12.72 -5.92
C ARG A 47 -12.62 -12.39 -6.35
N ALA A 48 -12.78 -12.08 -7.64
CA ALA A 48 -14.09 -12.04 -8.28
C ALA A 48 -14.74 -13.45 -8.25
N PRO A 49 -16.08 -13.57 -8.27
CA PRO A 49 -16.73 -14.86 -8.45
C PRO A 49 -16.37 -15.47 -9.81
N VAL A 50 -16.58 -16.78 -9.94
CA VAL A 50 -16.52 -17.44 -11.25
C VAL A 50 -17.55 -16.78 -12.18
N GLN A 51 -17.23 -16.68 -13.47
CA GLN A 51 -18.08 -16.02 -14.44
C GLN A 51 -19.51 -16.58 -14.42
N GLY A 52 -20.51 -15.70 -14.27
CA GLY A 52 -21.92 -16.07 -14.17
C GLY A 52 -22.43 -16.38 -12.76
N GLU A 53 -21.55 -16.53 -11.77
CA GLU A 53 -21.95 -16.76 -10.38
C GLU A 53 -22.15 -15.46 -9.60
N LYS A 54 -23.08 -15.48 -8.65
CA LYS A 54 -23.31 -14.38 -7.70
C LYS A 54 -22.62 -14.68 -6.38
N LEU A 55 -22.04 -13.66 -5.76
CA LEU A 55 -21.48 -13.79 -4.42
C LEU A 55 -22.58 -14.05 -3.38
N LEU A 56 -22.28 -14.94 -2.45
CA LEU A 56 -23.10 -15.27 -1.30
C LEU A 56 -23.05 -14.12 -0.29
N LYS A 57 -24.21 -13.73 0.25
CA LYS A 57 -24.29 -12.78 1.35
C LYS A 57 -23.84 -13.44 2.65
N CYS A 58 -23.25 -12.67 3.56
CA CYS A 58 -23.02 -13.14 4.93
C CYS A 58 -24.33 -13.67 5.55
N SER A 59 -24.33 -14.93 5.97
CA SER A 59 -25.51 -15.56 6.59
C SER A 59 -25.51 -15.50 8.12
N GLY A 60 -24.41 -15.05 8.74
CA GLY A 60 -24.13 -15.26 10.16
C GLY A 60 -23.91 -16.75 10.48
N PHE A 61 -23.00 -17.07 11.40
CA PHE A 61 -22.92 -18.41 11.99
C PHE A 61 -23.36 -18.34 13.45
N VAL A 62 -24.35 -19.15 13.82
CA VAL A 62 -24.69 -19.41 15.21
C VAL A 62 -24.07 -20.76 15.57
N GLN A 63 -23.16 -20.77 16.55
CA GLN A 63 -22.76 -22.01 17.22
C GLN A 63 -23.88 -22.37 18.20
N SER A 64 -25.00 -22.91 17.69
CA SER A 64 -26.03 -23.53 18.55
C SER A 64 -26.21 -24.98 18.16
N SER A 65 -26.13 -25.87 19.16
CA SER A 65 -26.48 -27.29 19.06
C SER A 65 -27.97 -27.53 18.79
N CYS A 66 -28.80 -26.48 18.81
CA CYS A 66 -30.23 -26.56 18.58
C CYS A 66 -30.58 -26.12 17.15
N ARG A 67 -31.12 -27.05 16.34
CA ARG A 67 -31.44 -26.90 14.91
C ARG A 67 -32.70 -26.05 14.62
N SER A 68 -33.36 -25.48 15.62
CA SER A 68 -34.74 -24.96 15.47
C SER A 68 -34.91 -23.43 15.59
N LEU A 69 -33.88 -22.65 15.92
CA LEU A 69 -33.94 -21.16 15.98
C LEU A 69 -33.10 -20.53 14.88
N LEU A 70 -33.59 -20.72 13.65
CA LEU A 70 -32.79 -20.83 12.44
C LEU A 70 -32.59 -19.49 11.67
N PHE A 71 -31.33 -19.06 11.50
CA PHE A 71 -30.75 -18.24 10.40
C PHE A 71 -30.94 -16.71 10.24
N LEU A 72 -31.63 -15.95 11.11
CA LEU A 72 -32.01 -14.56 10.73
C LEU A 72 -31.32 -13.37 11.41
N THR A 73 -30.55 -13.52 12.49
CA THR A 73 -30.21 -12.33 13.32
C THR A 73 -28.84 -11.66 13.05
N PHE A 74 -27.91 -12.29 12.30
CA PHE A 74 -26.53 -11.78 12.14
C PHE A 74 -26.08 -11.57 10.68
N ARG A 75 -26.93 -10.99 9.83
CA ARG A 75 -26.52 -10.60 8.47
C ARG A 75 -26.19 -9.11 8.43
N CYS A 76 -24.93 -8.78 8.13
CA CYS A 76 -24.49 -7.39 7.97
C CYS A 76 -24.92 -6.74 6.66
N ASN A 77 -25.43 -7.52 5.70
CA ASN A 77 -25.79 -7.11 4.33
C ASN A 77 -24.68 -6.49 3.47
N PHE A 78 -23.47 -6.28 4.02
CA PHE A 78 -22.33 -5.73 3.31
C PHE A 78 -21.40 -6.81 2.74
N VAL A 79 -20.88 -7.69 3.61
CA VAL A 79 -19.83 -8.64 3.26
C VAL A 79 -20.35 -9.76 2.35
N ARG A 80 -19.53 -10.17 1.40
CA ARG A 80 -19.83 -11.13 0.34
C ARG A 80 -18.76 -12.21 0.21
N TYR A 81 -19.15 -13.42 -0.20
CA TYR A 81 -18.24 -14.56 -0.33
C TYR A 81 -18.49 -15.33 -1.62
N CYS A 82 -17.43 -15.79 -2.29
CA CYS A 82 -17.58 -16.63 -3.48
C CYS A 82 -18.06 -18.06 -3.15
N SER A 83 -17.84 -18.54 -1.92
CA SER A 83 -18.23 -19.89 -1.51
C SER A 83 -18.53 -19.96 -0.01
N LYS A 84 -19.22 -21.02 0.41
CA LYS A 84 -19.43 -21.34 1.83
C LYS A 84 -18.10 -21.57 2.56
N ASP A 85 -17.08 -22.06 1.86
CA ASP A 85 -15.74 -22.24 2.43
C ASP A 85 -15.06 -20.91 2.71
N CYS A 86 -15.11 -19.96 1.76
CA CYS A 86 -14.63 -18.60 2.00
C CYS A 86 -15.39 -17.92 3.15
N GLN A 87 -16.70 -18.16 3.27
CA GLN A 87 -17.48 -17.65 4.40
C GLN A 87 -17.01 -18.26 5.73
N ARG A 88 -16.77 -19.58 5.78
CA ARG A 88 -16.30 -20.28 6.98
C ARG A 88 -14.91 -19.80 7.40
N LEU A 89 -13.99 -19.67 6.45
CA LEU A 89 -12.61 -19.20 6.70
C LEU A 89 -12.59 -17.72 7.10
N GLY A 90 -13.38 -16.88 6.43
CA GLY A 90 -13.49 -15.45 6.73
C GLY A 90 -14.24 -15.13 8.03
N TRP A 91 -15.07 -16.04 8.54
CA TRP A 91 -15.92 -15.79 9.71
C TRP A 91 -15.12 -15.39 10.95
N LYS A 92 -13.93 -15.97 11.17
CA LYS A 92 -13.08 -15.62 12.32
C LYS A 92 -12.75 -14.13 12.36
N ILE A 93 -12.50 -13.54 11.19
CA ILE A 93 -12.16 -12.12 11.02
C ILE A 93 -13.43 -11.26 10.98
N HIS A 94 -14.48 -11.74 10.32
CA HIS A 94 -15.72 -10.99 10.11
C HIS A 94 -16.64 -10.95 11.34
N ARG A 95 -16.59 -11.97 12.21
CA ARG A 95 -17.52 -12.12 13.34
C ARG A 95 -17.55 -10.88 14.26
N PRO A 96 -16.41 -10.30 14.70
CA PRO A 96 -16.43 -9.12 15.57
C PRO A 96 -17.10 -7.91 14.90
N GLU A 97 -16.81 -7.66 13.62
CA GLU A 97 -17.31 -6.49 12.90
C GLU A 97 -18.76 -6.65 12.39
N CYS A 98 -19.28 -7.87 12.25
CA CYS A 98 -20.56 -8.13 11.61
C CYS A 98 -21.72 -7.35 12.26
N ARG A 99 -21.71 -7.22 13.60
CA ARG A 99 -22.70 -6.45 14.35
C ARG A 99 -22.64 -4.96 14.03
N ARG A 100 -21.43 -4.38 14.01
CA ARG A 100 -21.20 -2.97 13.68
C ARG A 100 -21.61 -2.66 12.25
N LEU A 101 -21.20 -3.51 11.30
CA LEU A 101 -21.58 -3.37 9.90
C LEU A 101 -23.10 -3.43 9.71
N LYS A 102 -23.80 -4.35 10.40
CA LYS A 102 -25.27 -4.42 10.37
C LYS A 102 -25.92 -3.12 10.86
N ALA A 103 -25.41 -2.56 11.96
CA ALA A 103 -25.98 -1.34 12.55
C ALA A 103 -25.76 -0.09 11.68
N SER A 104 -24.71 -0.08 10.87
CA SER A 104 -24.38 1.06 9.99
C SER A 104 -24.89 0.90 8.55
N PHE A 105 -25.22 -0.30 8.08
CA PHE A 105 -25.67 -0.51 6.71
C PHE A 105 -27.04 0.17 6.43
N PRO A 106 -27.23 0.86 5.28
CA PRO A 106 -26.32 1.01 4.14
C PRO A 106 -25.30 2.16 4.28
N ASN A 107 -25.40 2.99 5.32
CA ASN A 107 -24.58 4.18 5.56
C ASN A 107 -23.23 3.84 6.22
N LEU A 108 -22.46 2.96 5.57
CA LEU A 108 -21.16 2.52 6.08
C LEU A 108 -20.12 3.67 6.06
N PRO A 109 -19.17 3.68 7.00
CA PRO A 109 -18.04 4.61 6.94
C PRO A 109 -17.10 4.24 5.78
N LEU A 110 -16.09 5.08 5.56
CA LEU A 110 -15.09 4.88 4.50
C LEU A 110 -14.39 3.52 4.61
N THR A 111 -13.92 2.99 3.47
CA THR A 111 -13.15 1.73 3.39
C THR A 111 -12.01 1.68 4.42
N GLU A 112 -11.28 2.78 4.56
CA GLU A 112 -10.16 2.92 5.51
C GLU A 112 -10.61 2.75 6.98
N VAL A 113 -11.77 3.27 7.35
CA VAL A 113 -12.33 3.10 8.71
C VAL A 113 -12.68 1.63 8.95
N LEU A 114 -13.27 0.95 7.97
CA LEU A 114 -13.55 -0.49 8.10
C LEU A 114 -12.26 -1.31 8.24
N PHE A 115 -11.24 -0.96 7.45
CA PHE A 115 -9.94 -1.62 7.48
C PHE A 115 -9.22 -1.43 8.82
N LEU A 116 -9.13 -0.20 9.32
CA LEU A 116 -8.56 0.10 10.64
C LEU A 116 -9.35 -0.58 11.76
N SER A 117 -10.68 -0.66 11.66
CA SER A 117 -11.52 -1.32 12.66
C SER A 117 -11.21 -2.82 12.77
N LYS A 118 -10.95 -3.49 11.64
CA LYS A 118 -10.49 -4.90 11.62
C LYS A 118 -9.11 -5.07 12.27
N ILE A 119 -8.20 -4.13 12.06
CA ILE A 119 -6.87 -4.13 12.69
C ILE A 119 -7.01 -3.98 14.20
N ILE A 120 -7.86 -3.08 14.68
CA ILE A 120 -8.17 -2.91 16.12
C ILE A 120 -8.73 -4.22 16.69
N ASP A 121 -9.73 -4.82 16.04
CA ASP A 121 -10.31 -6.09 16.50
C ASP A 121 -9.26 -7.20 16.63
N ARG A 122 -8.32 -7.22 15.67
CA ARG A 122 -7.24 -8.20 15.65
C ARG A 122 -6.24 -7.97 16.79
N LEU A 123 -5.82 -6.74 17.02
CA LEU A 123 -4.89 -6.39 18.09
C LEU A 123 -5.51 -6.64 19.47
N ILE A 124 -6.77 -6.25 19.68
CA ILE A 124 -7.50 -6.57 20.92
C ILE A 124 -7.56 -8.09 21.14
N PHE A 125 -7.82 -8.88 20.08
CA PHE A 125 -7.82 -10.33 20.21
C PHE A 125 -6.45 -10.87 20.65
N ILE A 126 -5.36 -10.37 20.04
CA ILE A 126 -3.99 -10.76 20.38
C ILE A 126 -3.64 -10.37 21.82
N ASP A 127 -3.98 -9.16 22.24
CA ASP A 127 -3.71 -8.68 23.60
C ASP A 127 -4.42 -9.54 24.67
N LEU A 128 -5.64 -10.01 24.36
CA LEU A 128 -6.45 -10.80 25.30
C LEU A 128 -6.15 -12.31 25.26
N ASN A 129 -5.70 -12.85 24.13
CA ASN A 129 -5.62 -14.31 23.91
C ASN A 129 -4.23 -14.79 23.44
N GLY A 130 -3.27 -13.88 23.28
CA GLY A 130 -2.04 -14.11 22.55
C GLY A 130 -2.26 -14.24 21.03
N ASP A 131 -1.17 -14.35 20.27
CA ASP A 131 -1.22 -14.56 18.82
C ASP A 131 -1.54 -16.02 18.44
N LYS A 132 -2.68 -16.52 18.93
CA LYS A 132 -3.13 -17.92 18.75
C LYS A 132 -3.24 -18.35 17.28
N TYR A 133 -3.38 -17.40 16.37
CA TYR A 133 -3.53 -17.66 14.94
C TYR A 133 -2.27 -17.32 14.13
N ASN A 134 -1.15 -17.02 14.78
CA ASN A 134 0.13 -16.70 14.14
C ASN A 134 0.01 -15.56 13.10
N TRP A 135 -0.83 -14.56 13.38
CA TRP A 135 -1.01 -13.40 12.52
C TRP A 135 0.26 -12.54 12.43
N GLN A 136 1.17 -12.65 13.41
CA GLN A 136 2.45 -11.97 13.48
C GLN A 136 3.65 -12.89 13.17
N SER A 137 3.41 -14.02 12.49
CA SER A 137 4.44 -15.00 12.12
C SER A 137 5.60 -14.42 11.32
N GLU A 138 5.33 -13.45 10.44
CA GLU A 138 6.35 -12.84 9.57
C GLU A 138 7.19 -11.77 10.27
N ARG A 139 6.59 -11.03 11.22
CA ARG A 139 7.22 -10.08 12.15
C ARG A 139 6.19 -9.61 13.18
N PRO A 140 6.60 -9.18 14.38
CA PRO A 140 5.69 -8.63 15.40
C PRO A 140 5.18 -7.23 15.01
N TRP A 141 3.92 -6.94 15.33
CA TRP A 141 3.24 -5.66 15.09
C TRP A 141 4.04 -4.45 15.62
N PRO A 142 4.58 -4.46 16.85
CA PRO A 142 5.38 -3.34 17.36
C PRO A 142 6.54 -2.95 16.44
N SER A 143 7.11 -3.90 15.69
CA SER A 143 8.25 -3.63 14.78
C SER A 143 7.88 -2.80 13.55
N LEU A 144 6.59 -2.59 13.24
CA LEU A 144 6.16 -1.77 12.09
C LEU A 144 6.68 -0.34 12.20
N VAL A 145 7.21 0.19 11.11
CA VAL A 145 7.59 1.61 11.02
C VAL A 145 6.32 2.45 11.07
N ASP A 146 6.26 3.43 11.97
CA ASP A 146 5.07 4.27 12.15
C ASP A 146 5.19 5.66 11.53
N HIS A 147 6.40 6.24 11.49
CA HIS A 147 6.60 7.66 11.17
C HIS A 147 5.67 8.56 12.01
N LYS A 148 5.43 8.20 13.27
CA LYS A 148 4.48 8.87 14.16
C LYS A 148 4.83 10.34 14.34
N GLU A 149 6.10 10.63 14.58
CA GLU A 149 6.59 12.00 14.71
C GLU A 149 6.49 12.76 13.39
N ASP A 150 6.81 12.16 12.23
CA ASP A 150 6.69 12.83 10.93
C ASP A 150 5.22 13.14 10.56
N ILE A 151 4.29 12.25 10.92
CA ILE A 151 2.85 12.46 10.75
C ILE A 151 2.36 13.55 11.70
N ARG A 152 2.83 13.57 12.94
CA ARG A 152 2.45 14.60 13.91
C ARG A 152 3.08 15.95 13.57
N TYR A 153 4.30 15.92 13.02
CA TYR A 153 5.22 17.04 12.84
C TYR A 153 6.17 16.80 11.64
N GLN A 154 5.98 17.51 10.52
CA GLN A 154 6.97 17.58 9.44
C GLN A 154 8.18 18.45 9.83
N ILE A 155 9.39 18.00 9.51
CA ILE A 155 10.58 18.83 9.55
C ILE A 155 10.56 19.80 8.36
N ILE A 156 10.50 21.11 8.63
CA ILE A 156 10.45 22.15 7.60
C ILE A 156 11.80 22.80 7.31
N SER A 157 12.72 22.81 8.27
CA SER A 157 14.08 23.28 8.07
C SER A 157 15.00 22.80 9.20
N PHE A 158 16.30 22.86 8.94
CA PHE A 158 17.33 22.74 9.97
C PHE A 158 17.96 24.11 10.18
N HIS A 159 17.98 24.59 11.42
CA HIS A 159 18.64 25.83 11.80
C HIS A 159 19.64 25.53 12.91
N PHE A 160 20.94 25.78 12.66
CA PHE A 160 22.04 25.42 13.57
C PHE A 160 21.93 23.97 14.09
N SER A 161 21.70 23.01 13.18
CA SER A 161 21.52 21.58 13.48
C SER A 161 20.31 21.23 14.35
N LYS A 162 19.39 22.17 14.60
CA LYS A 162 18.10 21.91 15.26
C LYS A 162 16.99 21.81 14.22
N ALA A 163 16.23 20.72 14.24
CA ALA A 163 15.07 20.53 13.39
C ALA A 163 13.94 21.48 13.80
N ILE A 164 13.42 22.24 12.83
CA ILE A 164 12.20 23.04 12.98
C ILE A 164 11.05 22.21 12.45
N PHE A 165 10.04 22.04 13.28
CA PHE A 165 8.87 21.22 12.98
C PHE A 165 7.66 22.09 12.66
N ARG A 166 6.89 21.71 11.65
CA ARG A 166 5.52 22.17 11.41
C ARG A 166 4.62 20.96 11.39
N LYS A 167 3.45 21.04 12.00
CA LYS A 167 2.45 19.98 11.91
C LYS A 167 2.22 19.58 10.44
N ASP A 168 2.20 18.28 10.15
CA ASP A 168 1.64 17.82 8.87
C ASP A 168 0.13 18.06 8.92
N GLU A 169 -0.28 19.30 8.61
CA GLU A 169 -1.66 19.75 8.77
C GLU A 169 -2.62 18.82 8.02
N ASN A 170 -2.24 18.38 6.81
CA ASN A 170 -3.06 17.52 5.97
C ASN A 170 -3.24 16.11 6.57
N LYS A 171 -2.17 15.44 7.00
CA LYS A 171 -2.29 14.08 7.55
C LYS A 171 -2.91 14.07 8.94
N MET A 172 -2.61 15.07 9.77
CA MET A 172 -3.28 15.19 11.07
C MET A 172 -4.76 15.57 10.92
N GLU A 173 -5.12 16.40 9.96
CA GLU A 173 -6.53 16.67 9.64
C GLU A 173 -7.24 15.39 9.16
N HIS A 174 -6.59 14.61 8.30
CA HIS A 174 -7.10 13.29 7.87
C HIS A 174 -7.29 12.35 9.06
N PHE A 175 -6.29 12.23 9.94
CA PHE A 175 -6.38 11.45 11.16
C PHE A 175 -7.58 11.85 12.02
N GLU A 176 -7.77 13.15 12.29
CA GLU A 176 -8.90 13.63 13.10
C GLU A 176 -10.26 13.31 12.45
N LYS A 177 -10.36 13.38 11.11
CA LYS A 177 -11.56 12.99 10.37
C LYS A 177 -11.83 11.48 10.50
N VAL A 178 -10.80 10.65 10.33
CA VAL A 178 -10.90 9.19 10.46
C VAL A 178 -11.24 8.80 11.90
N TYR A 179 -10.60 9.42 12.90
CA TYR A 179 -10.85 9.17 14.32
C TYR A 179 -12.32 9.43 14.68
N LYS A 180 -12.87 10.60 14.30
CA LYS A 180 -14.30 10.92 14.54
C LYS A 180 -15.24 9.89 13.90
N LYS A 181 -14.94 9.45 12.69
CA LYS A 181 -15.73 8.39 12.02
C LYS A 181 -15.58 7.04 12.72
N MET A 182 -14.40 6.74 13.25
CA MET A 182 -14.14 5.51 14.02
C MET A 182 -14.89 5.52 15.36
N GLU A 183 -14.89 6.64 16.09
CA GLU A 183 -15.65 6.80 17.34
C GLU A 183 -17.14 6.52 17.11
N ILE A 184 -17.74 7.09 16.05
CA ILE A 184 -19.14 6.85 15.71
C ILE A 184 -19.39 5.38 15.35
N PHE A 185 -18.46 4.74 14.63
CA PHE A 185 -18.61 3.37 14.16
C PHE A 185 -18.43 2.32 15.25
N ARG A 186 -17.45 2.50 16.15
CA ARG A 186 -17.14 1.56 17.24
C ARG A 186 -17.87 1.87 18.54
N LYS A 187 -18.30 3.11 18.76
CA LYS A 187 -19.01 3.57 19.96
C LYS A 187 -18.25 3.16 21.23
N GLU A 188 -18.88 2.40 22.12
CA GLU A 188 -18.32 1.97 23.39
C GLU A 188 -17.13 0.99 23.22
N GLU A 189 -16.96 0.39 22.03
CA GLU A 189 -15.81 -0.47 21.69
C GLU A 189 -14.61 0.30 21.12
N MET A 190 -14.63 1.63 21.21
CA MET A 190 -13.52 2.47 20.76
C MET A 190 -12.34 2.37 21.74
N ILE A 191 -11.14 2.34 21.18
CA ILE A 191 -9.89 2.34 21.95
C ILE A 191 -9.42 3.77 22.26
N ASP A 192 -8.45 3.90 23.16
CA ASP A 192 -7.78 5.17 23.43
C ASP A 192 -7.26 5.85 22.16
N LYS A 193 -7.36 7.18 22.10
CA LYS A 193 -7.02 7.98 20.91
C LYS A 193 -5.54 7.88 20.53
N GLU A 194 -4.62 7.84 21.49
CA GLU A 194 -3.19 7.71 21.19
C GLU A 194 -2.82 6.30 20.75
N LYS A 195 -3.49 5.27 21.30
CA LYS A 195 -3.40 3.90 20.76
C LYS A 195 -3.95 3.82 19.32
N PHE A 196 -5.06 4.50 19.05
CA PHE A 196 -5.60 4.58 17.68
C PHE A 196 -4.66 5.33 16.73
N PHE A 197 -4.03 6.41 17.19
CA PHE A 197 -3.04 7.15 16.41
C PHE A 197 -1.84 6.28 16.05
N ASP A 198 -1.36 5.44 16.97
CA ASP A 198 -0.31 4.45 16.69
C ASP A 198 -0.70 3.49 15.56
N ILE A 199 -1.91 2.93 15.65
CA ILE A 199 -2.46 2.01 14.65
C ILE A 199 -2.60 2.70 13.30
N PHE A 200 -3.13 3.92 13.29
CA PHE A 200 -3.27 4.73 12.10
C PHE A 200 -1.93 4.97 11.41
N CYS A 201 -0.90 5.36 12.17
CA CYS A 201 0.44 5.61 11.65
C CYS A 201 1.07 4.35 11.03
N LYS A 202 1.14 3.25 11.79
CA LYS A 202 1.67 1.96 11.30
C LYS A 202 0.91 1.46 10.08
N THR A 203 -0.42 1.58 10.07
CA THR A 203 -1.24 1.13 8.94
C THR A 203 -1.02 2.01 7.69
N THR A 204 -0.91 3.32 7.86
CA THR A 204 -0.69 4.27 6.76
C THR A 204 0.63 3.99 6.02
N ILE A 205 1.68 3.66 6.76
CA ILE A 205 3.02 3.43 6.21
C ILE A 205 3.15 2.05 5.56
N ASN A 206 2.55 1.01 6.16
CA ASN A 206 2.85 -0.39 5.82
C ASN A 206 1.75 -1.09 5.00
N SER A 207 0.62 -0.44 4.71
CA SER A 207 -0.45 -1.02 3.89
C SER A 207 -0.23 -0.80 2.39
N HIS A 208 -0.76 -1.72 1.58
CA HIS A 208 -0.70 -1.68 0.12
C HIS A 208 -2.07 -1.93 -0.52
N SER A 209 -2.26 -1.39 -1.71
CA SER A 209 -3.46 -1.66 -2.53
C SER A 209 -3.32 -3.01 -3.24
N ILE A 210 -4.39 -3.80 -3.20
CA ILE A 210 -4.52 -5.08 -3.90
C ILE A 210 -5.17 -4.82 -5.25
N HIS A 211 -4.61 -5.41 -6.32
CA HIS A 211 -5.11 -5.25 -7.68
C HIS A 211 -5.38 -6.62 -8.31
N THR A 212 -6.30 -6.68 -9.28
CA THR A 212 -6.41 -7.82 -10.18
C THR A 212 -5.25 -7.84 -11.18
N ASN A 213 -5.07 -8.94 -11.90
CA ASN A 213 -4.11 -9.04 -13.00
C ASN A 213 -4.36 -8.02 -14.12
N ALA A 214 -5.60 -7.52 -14.24
CA ALA A 214 -5.97 -6.46 -15.18
C ALA A 214 -5.71 -5.04 -14.64
N GLY A 215 -5.05 -4.90 -13.48
CA GLY A 215 -4.75 -3.60 -12.85
C GLY A 215 -5.93 -2.95 -12.13
N THR A 216 -7.07 -3.63 -12.00
CA THR A 216 -8.23 -3.08 -11.29
C THR A 216 -8.00 -3.16 -9.78
N GLU A 217 -7.99 -2.02 -9.08
CA GLU A 217 -7.88 -2.00 -7.62
C GLU A 217 -9.09 -2.66 -6.96
N VAL A 218 -8.84 -3.65 -6.11
CA VAL A 218 -9.87 -4.45 -5.41
C VAL A 218 -10.08 -3.94 -3.99
N GLY A 219 -8.99 -3.59 -3.32
CA GLY A 219 -8.97 -3.43 -1.87
C GLY A 219 -7.62 -3.02 -1.34
N MET A 220 -7.48 -3.09 -0.03
CA MET A 220 -6.24 -2.83 0.69
C MET A 220 -5.88 -4.00 1.60
N ALA A 221 -4.58 -4.17 1.82
CA ALA A 221 -4.03 -5.16 2.73
C ALA A 221 -2.92 -4.56 3.60
N LEU A 222 -2.81 -5.08 4.81
CA LEU A 222 -1.64 -4.95 5.65
C LEU A 222 -1.07 -6.35 5.77
N ASP A 223 0.10 -6.57 5.17
CA ASP A 223 0.81 -7.85 5.23
C ASP A 223 2.15 -7.62 5.93
N LEU A 224 2.31 -8.27 7.08
CA LEU A 224 3.51 -8.11 7.91
C LEU A 224 4.75 -8.70 7.22
N GLY A 225 4.59 -9.68 6.34
CA GLY A 225 5.66 -10.20 5.49
C GLY A 225 6.14 -9.17 4.47
N ILE A 226 5.21 -8.66 3.66
CA ILE A 226 5.51 -7.69 2.59
C ILE A 226 6.05 -6.37 3.15
N SER A 227 5.58 -5.93 4.32
CA SER A 227 6.06 -4.69 4.97
C SER A 227 7.56 -4.69 5.33
N LYS A 228 8.26 -5.83 5.20
CA LYS A 228 9.72 -5.93 5.41
C LYS A 228 10.55 -5.45 4.23
N TYR A 229 9.97 -5.44 3.02
CA TYR A 229 10.71 -5.23 1.79
C TYR A 229 10.83 -3.75 1.48
N ASN A 230 12.08 -3.28 1.40
CA ASN A 230 12.36 -1.87 1.13
C ASN A 230 12.12 -1.50 -0.34
N HIS A 231 12.00 -0.19 -0.54
CA HIS A 231 11.81 0.39 -1.86
C HIS A 231 13.09 0.47 -2.69
N SER A 232 12.98 0.19 -3.99
CA SER A 232 13.90 0.70 -5.01
C SER A 232 13.13 1.11 -6.27
N CYS A 233 13.54 2.21 -6.90
CA CYS A 233 13.02 2.61 -8.21
C CYS A 233 13.60 1.79 -9.37
N ARG A 234 14.60 0.95 -9.09
CA ARG A 234 15.06 -0.18 -9.91
C ARG A 234 14.90 -1.44 -9.05
N PRO A 235 13.66 -1.93 -8.90
CA PRO A 235 13.37 -3.05 -8.01
C PRO A 235 14.02 -4.34 -8.51
N THR A 236 14.38 -5.22 -7.60
CA THR A 236 14.89 -6.57 -7.91
C THR A 236 13.80 -7.63 -7.83
N CYS A 237 12.65 -7.31 -7.23
CA CYS A 237 11.48 -8.17 -7.16
C CYS A 237 10.21 -7.43 -7.61
N SER A 238 9.32 -8.14 -8.28
CA SER A 238 7.97 -7.69 -8.59
C SER A 238 6.96 -8.36 -7.67
N MET A 239 5.93 -7.60 -7.28
CA MET A 239 4.85 -8.05 -6.42
C MET A 239 3.61 -8.35 -7.26
N VAL A 240 3.15 -9.61 -7.25
CA VAL A 240 1.98 -10.07 -8.01
C VAL A 240 0.90 -10.57 -7.06
N PHE A 241 -0.33 -10.10 -7.24
CA PHE A 241 -1.48 -10.48 -6.42
C PHE A 241 -2.28 -11.60 -7.08
N ASP A 242 -2.71 -12.57 -6.28
CA ASP A 242 -3.78 -13.51 -6.61
C ASP A 242 -4.80 -13.54 -5.46
N GLY A 243 -5.86 -12.73 -5.61
CA GLY A 243 -6.71 -12.39 -4.49
C GLY A 243 -5.90 -11.62 -3.43
N TYR A 244 -5.93 -12.07 -2.18
CA TYR A 244 -5.06 -11.51 -1.15
C TYR A 244 -3.64 -12.09 -1.14
N ARG A 245 -3.39 -13.18 -1.86
CA ARG A 245 -2.07 -13.84 -1.85
C ARG A 245 -1.09 -12.99 -2.62
N VAL A 246 0.10 -12.84 -2.08
CA VAL A 246 1.16 -12.05 -2.71
C VAL A 246 2.32 -12.97 -3.08
N CYS A 247 2.72 -12.93 -4.34
CA CYS A 247 3.90 -13.61 -4.84
C CYS A 247 4.96 -12.58 -5.20
N LEU A 248 6.08 -12.59 -4.48
CA LEU A 248 7.29 -11.87 -4.86
C LEU A 248 8.11 -12.71 -5.82
N ARG A 249 8.34 -12.16 -7.01
CA ARG A 249 9.08 -12.79 -8.09
C ARG A 249 10.35 -12.00 -8.37
N PRO A 250 11.53 -12.62 -8.33
CA PRO A 250 12.77 -11.99 -8.79
C PRO A 250 12.64 -11.50 -10.24
N LEU A 251 13.14 -10.29 -10.50
CA LEU A 251 13.22 -9.68 -11.83
C LEU A 251 14.60 -9.82 -12.47
N VAL A 252 15.61 -10.17 -11.66
CA VAL A 252 16.99 -10.32 -12.10
C VAL A 252 17.55 -11.66 -11.64
N PRO A 253 18.46 -12.30 -12.41
CA PRO A 253 19.14 -13.51 -11.99
C PRO A 253 19.90 -13.30 -10.68
N GLY A 254 20.03 -14.36 -9.87
CA GLY A 254 20.80 -14.30 -8.63
C GLY A 254 19.99 -13.87 -7.39
N VAL A 255 18.84 -13.20 -7.57
CA VAL A 255 18.07 -12.69 -6.43
C VAL A 255 17.18 -13.76 -5.79
N ASP A 256 17.30 -13.93 -4.47
CA ASP A 256 16.35 -14.68 -3.63
C ASP A 256 15.32 -13.72 -3.03
N ALA A 257 14.04 -13.92 -3.36
CA ALA A 257 12.96 -13.09 -2.83
C ALA A 257 12.75 -13.25 -1.32
N SER A 258 13.33 -14.25 -0.66
CA SER A 258 13.26 -14.43 0.79
C SER A 258 14.25 -13.56 1.56
N ASP A 259 15.31 -13.10 0.91
CA ASP A 259 16.34 -12.24 1.50
C ASP A 259 16.00 -10.76 1.28
N VAL A 260 15.51 -10.13 2.33
CA VAL A 260 15.07 -8.73 2.35
C VAL A 260 16.21 -7.72 2.13
N THR A 261 17.48 -8.14 2.19
CA THR A 261 18.63 -7.26 1.93
C THR A 261 18.93 -7.08 0.45
N GLN A 262 18.53 -8.05 -0.38
CA GLN A 262 18.69 -8.03 -1.83
C GLN A 262 17.36 -7.85 -2.58
N ALA A 263 16.24 -8.23 -1.96
CA ALA A 263 14.91 -8.12 -2.53
C ALA A 263 14.30 -6.73 -2.26
N PHE A 264 14.24 -5.90 -3.30
CA PHE A 264 13.62 -4.58 -3.27
C PHE A 264 12.38 -4.58 -4.17
N ILE A 265 11.30 -3.98 -3.67
CA ILE A 265 10.05 -3.79 -4.42
C ILE A 265 9.88 -2.32 -4.79
N SER A 266 8.97 -2.01 -5.72
CA SER A 266 8.56 -0.62 -5.94
C SER A 266 7.30 -0.31 -5.15
N TYR A 267 7.30 0.84 -4.46
CA TYR A 267 6.12 1.35 -3.75
C TYR A 267 5.25 2.26 -4.62
N ILE A 268 5.81 2.68 -5.76
CA ILE A 268 5.28 3.71 -6.64
C ILE A 268 5.41 3.28 -8.10
N ASP A 269 4.78 4.03 -8.99
CA ASP A 269 4.98 3.89 -10.43
C ASP A 269 6.40 4.30 -10.85
N VAL A 270 7.20 3.31 -11.28
CA VAL A 270 8.57 3.53 -11.75
C VAL A 270 8.62 4.21 -13.12
N GLY A 271 7.50 4.31 -13.85
CA GLY A 271 7.44 5.02 -15.14
C GLY A 271 7.55 6.54 -15.02
N ARG A 272 7.52 7.10 -13.80
CA ARG A 272 7.60 8.55 -13.55
C ARG A 272 9.04 9.06 -13.46
N SER A 273 9.19 10.37 -13.66
CA SER A 273 10.49 11.07 -13.51
C SER A 273 11.02 10.98 -12.07
N LYS A 274 12.34 11.06 -11.91
CA LYS A 274 13.01 11.10 -10.59
C LYS A 274 12.41 12.10 -9.62
N PHE A 275 12.05 13.30 -10.08
CA PHE A 275 11.39 14.32 -9.26
C PHE A 275 10.05 13.82 -8.70
N VAL A 276 9.16 13.32 -9.57
CA VAL A 276 7.84 12.81 -9.17
C VAL A 276 7.98 11.61 -8.24
N ARG A 277 8.87 10.66 -8.58
CA ARG A 277 9.15 9.48 -7.76
C ARG A 277 9.59 9.86 -6.35
N ARG A 278 10.59 10.74 -6.21
CA ARG A 278 11.08 11.21 -4.90
C ARG A 278 10.03 12.00 -4.12
N ARG A 279 9.25 12.83 -4.81
CA ARG A 279 8.15 13.58 -4.18
C ARG A 279 7.09 12.64 -3.60
N ASP A 280 6.65 11.66 -4.37
CA ASP A 280 5.61 10.73 -3.95
C ASP A 280 6.10 9.83 -2.79
N LEU A 281 7.37 9.40 -2.82
CA LEU A 281 8.00 8.69 -1.71
C LEU A 281 8.10 9.55 -0.44
N GLN A 282 8.51 10.81 -0.56
CA GLN A 282 8.61 11.73 0.57
C GLN A 282 7.23 12.00 1.19
N ILE A 283 6.20 12.23 0.39
CA ILE A 283 4.85 12.56 0.88
C ILE A 283 4.25 11.38 1.64
N ARG A 284 4.41 10.15 1.13
CA ARG A 284 3.72 8.97 1.69
C ARG A 284 4.55 8.19 2.71
N TRP A 285 5.86 8.07 2.49
CA TRP A 285 6.78 7.26 3.32
C TRP A 285 7.93 8.05 3.96
N TYR A 286 7.96 9.38 3.84
CA TYR A 286 8.89 10.26 4.54
C TYR A 286 10.38 10.01 4.31
N PHE A 287 10.78 9.36 3.21
CA PHE A 287 12.19 9.13 2.90
C PHE A 287 12.58 9.62 1.51
N HIS A 288 13.86 9.93 1.36
CA HIS A 288 14.50 10.28 0.10
C HIS A 288 15.15 9.06 -0.54
N CYS A 289 14.76 8.70 -1.76
CA CYS A 289 15.32 7.53 -2.42
C CYS A 289 16.69 7.82 -3.06
N GLU A 290 17.67 6.99 -2.70
CA GLU A 290 19.08 7.04 -3.16
C GLU A 290 19.48 5.77 -3.93
N CYS A 291 18.51 4.99 -4.41
CA CYS A 291 18.79 3.81 -5.21
C CYS A 291 19.58 4.15 -6.49
N THR A 292 20.19 3.14 -7.10
CA THR A 292 21.05 3.29 -8.30
C THR A 292 20.42 4.12 -9.41
N ARG A 293 19.12 3.97 -9.66
CA ARG A 293 18.39 4.79 -10.66
C ARG A 293 18.18 6.24 -10.23
N CYS A 294 17.94 6.51 -8.96
CA CYS A 294 17.80 7.89 -8.47
C CYS A 294 19.14 8.64 -8.42
N SER A 295 20.23 7.89 -8.31
CA SER A 295 21.61 8.40 -8.28
C SER A 295 22.23 8.51 -9.69
N ASP A 296 21.61 7.88 -10.69
CA ASP A 296 21.97 7.99 -12.10
C ASP A 296 21.63 9.39 -12.64
N LYS A 297 22.62 10.04 -13.25
CA LYS A 297 22.45 11.37 -13.87
C LYS A 297 21.67 11.26 -15.18
N GLU A 298 21.73 10.11 -15.84
CA GLU A 298 21.02 9.89 -17.10
C GLU A 298 19.49 9.80 -16.88
N ASP A 299 19.01 9.52 -15.67
CA ASP A 299 17.56 9.52 -15.40
C ASP A 299 16.95 10.94 -15.51
N ASP A 300 17.77 12.00 -15.39
CA ASP A 300 17.30 13.38 -15.48
C ASP A 300 16.92 13.79 -16.93
N TYR A 301 17.34 13.03 -17.96
CA TYR A 301 16.94 13.23 -19.35
C TYR A 301 15.43 13.03 -19.58
N LEU A 302 14.75 12.23 -18.74
CA LEU A 302 13.29 12.05 -18.80
C LEU A 302 12.51 13.37 -18.61
N THR A 303 13.17 14.40 -18.08
CA THR A 303 12.60 15.74 -17.86
C THR A 303 13.34 16.83 -18.63
N ALA A 304 14.20 16.45 -19.57
CA ALA A 304 14.90 17.42 -20.39
C ALA A 304 13.96 18.12 -21.37
N ILE A 305 14.29 19.37 -21.70
CA ILE A 305 13.54 20.21 -22.64
C ILE A 305 14.43 20.49 -23.85
N LYS A 306 13.85 20.61 -25.05
CA LYS A 306 14.59 20.97 -26.25
C LYS A 306 15.10 22.42 -26.16
N CYS A 307 16.34 22.65 -26.60
CA CYS A 307 16.87 24.00 -26.73
C CYS A 307 16.05 24.83 -27.74
N SER A 308 15.87 26.12 -27.46
CA SER A 308 15.18 27.03 -28.38
C SER A 308 16.02 27.39 -29.62
N ASN A 309 17.34 27.15 -29.58
CA ASN A 309 18.22 27.30 -30.72
C ASN A 309 18.06 26.08 -31.67
N PRO A 310 17.61 26.26 -32.92
CA PRO A 310 17.42 25.16 -33.87
C PRO A 310 18.71 24.43 -34.25
N ALA A 311 19.88 25.05 -34.07
CA ALA A 311 21.19 24.45 -34.33
C ALA A 311 21.79 23.73 -33.10
N CYS A 312 21.04 23.69 -31.99
CA CYS A 312 21.46 23.03 -30.76
C CYS A 312 20.62 21.76 -30.55
N ASP A 313 21.24 20.61 -30.72
CA ASP A 313 20.61 19.30 -30.47
C ASP A 313 20.80 18.82 -29.02
N GLU A 314 21.49 19.60 -28.19
CA GLU A 314 21.73 19.26 -26.80
C GLU A 314 20.46 19.44 -25.94
N PRO A 315 20.09 18.44 -25.12
CA PRO A 315 18.95 18.52 -24.22
C PRO A 315 19.25 19.45 -23.03
N LEU A 316 18.29 20.31 -22.69
CA LEU A 316 18.35 21.14 -21.48
C LEU A 316 17.85 20.33 -20.29
N VAL A 317 18.78 19.79 -19.50
CA VAL A 317 18.46 19.02 -18.28
C VAL A 317 18.13 19.99 -17.13
N SER A 318 16.95 19.84 -16.54
CA SER A 318 16.31 20.83 -15.65
C SER A 318 16.90 20.96 -14.23
N PHE A 319 18.19 20.68 -14.01
CA PHE A 319 18.85 20.86 -12.70
C PHE A 319 18.75 22.30 -12.17
N ILE A 320 18.52 23.28 -13.06
CA ILE A 320 18.70 24.72 -12.78
C ILE A 320 17.37 25.46 -12.46
N MET A 321 16.19 24.94 -12.82
CA MET A 321 14.94 25.72 -12.64
C MET A 321 14.32 25.66 -11.22
N ILE A 322 14.63 24.64 -10.41
CA ILE A 322 14.01 24.53 -9.06
C ILE A 322 14.56 25.58 -8.08
N ARG A 323 15.79 26.08 -8.26
CA ARG A 323 16.34 27.17 -7.44
C ARG A 323 15.74 28.54 -7.76
N ARG A 324 15.32 28.80 -9.00
CA ARG A 324 14.80 30.12 -9.40
C ARG A 324 13.36 30.38 -8.94
N PHE A 325 12.53 29.35 -8.75
CA PHE A 325 11.17 29.55 -8.23
C PHE A 325 11.09 29.78 -6.71
N ARG A 326 12.12 29.38 -5.94
CA ARG A 326 12.17 29.64 -4.49
C ARG A 326 12.58 31.06 -4.13
N ASN A 327 13.33 31.75 -5.00
CA ASN A 327 13.78 33.13 -4.78
C ASN A 327 12.84 34.20 -5.38
N PHE A 328 11.72 33.82 -5.99
CA PHE A 328 10.76 34.79 -6.55
C PHE A 328 9.74 35.33 -5.54
N ASN A 329 9.70 34.80 -4.31
CA ASN A 329 8.80 35.25 -3.25
C ASN A 329 9.43 36.21 -2.23
N SER A 330 10.72 36.54 -2.35
CA SER A 330 11.41 37.45 -1.41
C SER A 330 11.60 38.88 -1.94
N ASP A 331 11.35 39.15 -3.22
CA ASP A 331 11.53 40.48 -3.81
C ASP A 331 10.29 40.92 -4.58
N LEU A 332 9.20 41.21 -3.85
CA LEU A 332 8.10 42.03 -4.38
C LEU A 332 8.51 43.51 -4.38
N LYS A 333 9.32 43.91 -5.37
CA LYS A 333 9.15 45.22 -6.00
C LYS A 333 8.49 44.98 -7.34
N LYS A 334 7.27 45.53 -7.47
CA LYS A 334 6.38 45.45 -8.64
C LYS A 334 7.18 45.55 -9.96
N PRO A 335 7.14 44.56 -10.87
CA PRO A 335 7.58 44.78 -12.23
C PRO A 335 6.48 45.47 -13.01
N ASP A 336 6.88 46.52 -13.70
CA ASP A 336 6.11 47.27 -14.67
C ASP A 336 5.64 46.34 -15.80
N ILE A 337 4.37 46.46 -16.17
CA ILE A 337 3.73 45.65 -17.20
C ILE A 337 4.17 46.23 -18.54
N ARG A 338 5.09 45.55 -19.23
CA ARG A 338 5.19 45.61 -20.71
C ARG A 338 5.99 44.43 -21.28
N THR A 339 5.30 43.72 -22.18
CA THR A 339 5.81 42.85 -23.26
C THR A 339 6.53 41.55 -22.90
N LEU A 340 5.76 40.47 -22.84
CA LEU A 340 6.14 39.15 -23.36
C LEU A 340 4.88 38.48 -23.93
N SER A 341 4.69 38.62 -25.24
CA SER A 341 3.64 37.92 -25.98
C SER A 341 4.01 36.44 -26.11
N LEU A 342 3.30 35.59 -25.38
CA LEU A 342 3.22 34.15 -25.64
C LEU A 342 2.28 33.92 -26.83
N LYS A 343 2.83 33.56 -27.99
CA LYS A 343 2.05 32.86 -29.02
C LYS A 343 2.05 31.38 -28.67
N ILE A 344 0.91 30.91 -28.15
CA ILE A 344 0.54 29.51 -28.11
C ILE A 344 0.20 29.13 -29.54
N LEU A 345 0.96 28.21 -30.13
CA LEU A 345 0.56 27.54 -31.36
C LEU A 345 -0.20 26.27 -30.98
N SER A 346 -1.44 26.22 -31.47
CA SER A 346 -2.38 25.11 -31.54
C SER A 346 -1.79 23.88 -32.21
#